data_AF-A0A970IR59-F1
#
_entry.id   AF-A0A970IR59-F1
#
_cell.length_a   1.000
_cell.length_b   1.000
_cell.length_c   1.000
_cell.angle_alpha   90.00
_cell.angle_beta   90.00
_cell.angle_gamma   90.00
#
_symmetry.space_group_name_H-M   'P 1'
#
loop_
_entity.id
_entity.type
_entity.pdbx_description
1 polymer ?
#
loop_
_entity_poly.entity_id
_entity_poly.type
_entity_poly.pdbx_seq_one_letter_code
_entity_poly.pdbx_strand_id
1 'polypeptide(L)'
;MNIKTIYLKNFRNYEEEKIELCPGINIFFGENAQGKTNILEAIYLTSIGKSYRTQKYNEMIKWGKDQCKVYLDFEKNEIEGSIEFYIKRNQKKQIKINGIKIEKIGDILGKLNTVIFSPDHLKIIKEGPSERRKFIDAILSQARVRYFYNLIQYLKILGQRNSLLSSDKKGGEIERTLDIWDAQLIEYGSNIMIERFNFVNTIKDCVNNINNELSGGKEELLLEYRPSFYIKDYNLNNIQSIYGKTIEEGRPKDIRRGNTNWGPHRDELNFSIKGKELRNFGSQGQQRSALLSEKLAETVFIKEETGT
;
A
#
# COMPACT_ATOMS: atom_id res chain seq x y z
N MET A 1 10.05 -16.64 -4.94
CA MET A 1 8.89 -17.44 -4.41
C MET A 1 8.11 -18.05 -5.55
N ASN A 2 7.49 -19.22 -5.36
CA ASN A 2 6.70 -19.91 -6.39
C ASN A 2 5.29 -20.19 -5.88
N ILE A 3 4.26 -19.85 -6.65
CA ILE A 3 2.88 -20.26 -6.37
C ILE A 3 2.66 -21.60 -7.06
N LYS A 4 2.20 -22.62 -6.33
CA LYS A 4 1.98 -23.98 -6.86
C LYS A 4 0.55 -24.18 -7.34
N THR A 5 -0.41 -23.70 -6.57
CA THR A 5 -1.83 -23.92 -6.84
C THR A 5 -2.66 -22.75 -6.36
N ILE A 6 -3.68 -22.40 -7.14
CA ILE A 6 -4.75 -21.51 -6.71
C ILE A 6 -6.10 -22.20 -6.90
N TYR A 7 -6.91 -22.18 -5.84
CA TYR A 7 -8.26 -22.73 -5.84
C TYR A 7 -9.26 -21.62 -5.53
N LEU A 8 -10.27 -21.51 -6.40
CA LEU A 8 -11.29 -20.47 -6.36
C LEU A 8 -12.66 -21.14 -6.27
N LYS A 9 -13.48 -20.78 -5.29
CA LYS A 9 -14.88 -21.23 -5.19
C LYS A 9 -15.79 -20.03 -4.99
N ASN A 10 -16.76 -19.84 -5.88
CA ASN A 10 -17.69 -18.71 -5.90
C ASN A 10 -16.98 -17.34 -5.85
N PHE A 11 -15.76 -17.23 -6.37
CA PHE A 11 -14.98 -16.00 -6.34
C PHE A 11 -15.14 -15.26 -7.68
N ARG A 12 -15.67 -14.02 -7.64
CA ARG A 12 -15.98 -13.22 -8.83
C ARG A 12 -16.83 -14.01 -9.83
N ASN A 13 -16.31 -14.33 -11.01
CA ASN A 13 -17.02 -15.10 -12.03
C ASN A 13 -16.77 -16.62 -11.93
N TYR A 14 -15.83 -17.09 -11.09
CA TYR A 14 -15.54 -18.50 -10.89
C TYR A 14 -16.59 -19.18 -10.01
N GLU A 15 -17.16 -20.30 -10.49
CA GLU A 15 -17.98 -21.18 -9.65
C GLU A 15 -17.10 -22.09 -8.80
N GLU A 16 -16.22 -22.85 -9.45
CA GLU A 16 -15.19 -23.66 -8.81
C GLU A 16 -14.08 -23.91 -9.82
N GLU A 17 -12.83 -23.64 -9.46
CA GLU A 17 -11.67 -23.85 -10.34
C GLU A 17 -10.43 -24.14 -9.49
N LYS A 18 -9.64 -25.14 -9.90
CA LYS A 18 -8.32 -25.45 -9.33
C LYS A 18 -7.29 -25.29 -10.45
N ILE A 19 -6.39 -24.33 -10.29
CA ILE A 19 -5.36 -24.02 -11.27
C ILE A 19 -4.00 -24.43 -10.68
N GLU A 20 -3.32 -25.34 -11.35
CA GLU A 20 -1.95 -25.73 -11.05
C GLU A 20 -1.01 -24.85 -11.88
N LEU A 21 0.00 -24.26 -11.23
CA LEU A 21 0.93 -23.33 -11.85
C LEU A 21 2.31 -23.96 -11.98
N CYS A 22 2.96 -23.66 -13.10
CA CYS A 22 4.32 -24.08 -13.35
C CYS A 22 5.32 -23.04 -12.81
N PRO A 23 6.57 -23.43 -12.50
CA PRO A 23 7.63 -22.46 -12.26
C PRO A 23 7.83 -21.53 -13.47
N GLY A 24 8.15 -20.25 -13.20
CA GLY A 24 8.40 -19.26 -14.25
C GLY A 24 7.13 -18.63 -14.82
N ILE A 25 7.04 -18.57 -16.15
CA ILE A 25 6.01 -17.80 -16.85
C ILE A 25 4.75 -18.64 -17.03
N ASN A 26 3.63 -18.16 -16.48
CA ASN A 26 2.30 -18.74 -16.68
C ASN A 26 1.45 -17.78 -17.52
N ILE A 27 0.95 -18.25 -18.67
CA ILE A 27 0.18 -17.42 -19.61
C ILE A 27 -1.30 -17.76 -19.51
N PHE A 28 -2.11 -16.82 -19.01
CA PHE A 28 -3.56 -16.91 -19.05
C PHE A 28 -4.10 -16.14 -20.25
N PHE A 29 -4.72 -16.84 -21.20
CA PHE A 29 -5.30 -16.26 -22.41
C PHE A 29 -6.79 -16.58 -22.52
N GLY A 30 -7.50 -15.88 -23.41
CA GLY A 30 -8.94 -16.02 -23.62
C GLY A 30 -9.59 -14.67 -23.88
N GLU A 31 -10.91 -14.64 -24.04
CA GLU A 31 -11.65 -13.40 -24.29
C GLU A 31 -11.68 -12.46 -23.07
N ASN A 32 -12.05 -11.21 -23.31
CA ASN A 32 -12.27 -10.24 -22.24
C ASN A 32 -13.38 -10.70 -21.29
N ALA A 33 -13.32 -10.26 -20.03
CA ALA A 33 -14.28 -10.61 -18.97
C ALA A 33 -14.36 -12.11 -18.57
N GLN A 34 -13.52 -12.98 -19.12
CA GLN A 34 -13.48 -14.42 -18.75
C GLN A 34 -12.83 -14.72 -17.38
N GLY A 35 -12.33 -13.71 -16.66
CA GLY A 35 -11.83 -13.88 -15.29
C GLY A 35 -10.32 -13.92 -15.12
N LYS A 36 -9.53 -13.76 -16.19
CA LYS A 36 -8.06 -13.67 -16.14
C LYS A 36 -7.55 -12.71 -15.05
N THR A 37 -8.11 -11.51 -15.00
CA THR A 37 -7.78 -10.49 -13.98
C THR A 37 -8.24 -10.89 -12.57
N ASN A 38 -9.27 -11.72 -12.44
CA ASN A 38 -9.74 -12.22 -11.15
C ASN A 38 -8.76 -13.25 -10.55
N ILE A 39 -8.04 -14.03 -11.37
CA ILE A 39 -6.94 -14.89 -10.89
C ILE A 39 -5.86 -14.03 -10.23
N LEU A 40 -5.42 -12.96 -10.92
CA LEU A 40 -4.43 -12.03 -10.38
C LEU A 40 -4.93 -11.31 -9.11
N GLU A 41 -6.23 -10.98 -9.07
CA GLU A 41 -6.88 -10.43 -7.88
C GLU A 41 -6.86 -11.39 -6.69
N ALA A 42 -7.09 -12.68 -6.92
CA ALA A 42 -7.03 -13.69 -5.88
C ALA A 42 -5.60 -13.89 -5.34
N ILE A 43 -4.59 -13.92 -6.21
CA ILE A 43 -3.17 -13.96 -5.82
C ILE A 43 -2.80 -12.75 -4.95
N TYR A 44 -3.14 -11.54 -5.42
CA TYR A 44 -2.86 -10.31 -4.70
C TYR A 44 -3.61 -10.23 -3.36
N LEU A 45 -4.87 -10.69 -3.33
CA LEU A 45 -5.66 -10.80 -2.10
C LEU A 45 -4.95 -11.68 -1.07
N THR A 46 -4.43 -12.84 -1.47
CA THR A 46 -3.70 -13.73 -0.55
C THR A 46 -2.35 -13.18 -0.12
N SER A 47 -1.73 -12.28 -0.88
CA SER A 47 -0.45 -11.65 -0.53
C SER A 47 -0.60 -10.48 0.46
N ILE A 48 -1.55 -9.57 0.21
CA ILE A 48 -1.68 -8.31 0.95
C ILE A 48 -2.94 -8.26 1.83
N GLY A 49 -3.83 -9.22 1.66
CA GLY A 49 -5.10 -9.30 2.39
C GLY A 49 -6.18 -8.34 1.88
N LYS A 50 -5.93 -7.60 0.80
CA LYS A 50 -6.87 -6.67 0.15
C LYS A 50 -6.85 -6.87 -1.35
N SER A 51 -7.95 -6.52 -2.02
CA SER A 51 -7.97 -6.43 -3.48
C SER A 51 -7.38 -5.09 -3.93
N TYR A 52 -6.66 -5.10 -5.05
CA TYR A 52 -6.23 -3.88 -5.74
C TYR A 52 -7.36 -3.17 -6.50
N ARG A 53 -8.54 -3.80 -6.61
CA ARG A 53 -9.70 -3.29 -7.37
C ARG A 53 -10.83 -2.77 -6.49
N THR A 54 -11.09 -3.42 -5.34
CA THR A 54 -12.19 -3.05 -4.44
C THR A 54 -11.78 -3.13 -2.97
N GLN A 55 -12.36 -2.25 -2.16
CA GLN A 55 -12.23 -2.31 -0.70
C GLN A 55 -13.29 -3.20 -0.04
N LYS A 56 -14.35 -3.58 -0.76
CA LYS A 56 -15.47 -4.35 -0.21
C LYS A 56 -15.32 -5.83 -0.52
N TYR A 57 -14.99 -6.62 0.49
CA TYR A 57 -14.89 -8.09 0.36
C TYR A 57 -16.17 -8.75 -0.17
N ASN A 58 -17.35 -8.22 0.17
CA ASN A 58 -18.62 -8.72 -0.36
C ASN A 58 -18.72 -8.66 -1.89
N GLU A 59 -18.05 -7.69 -2.54
CA GLU A 59 -18.05 -7.57 -4.01
C GLU A 59 -17.19 -8.65 -4.68
N MET A 60 -16.40 -9.40 -3.91
CA MET A 60 -15.60 -10.53 -4.40
C MET A 60 -16.41 -11.83 -4.49
N ILE A 61 -17.59 -11.88 -3.88
CA ILE A 61 -18.46 -13.06 -3.88
C ILE A 61 -19.25 -13.07 -5.21
N LYS A 62 -19.26 -14.24 -5.87
CA LYS A 62 -20.05 -14.47 -7.09
C LYS A 62 -21.52 -14.11 -6.87
N TRP A 63 -22.14 -13.51 -7.87
CA TRP A 63 -23.56 -13.16 -7.81
C TRP A 63 -24.43 -14.40 -7.60
N GLY A 64 -25.49 -14.24 -6.80
CA GLY A 64 -26.36 -15.34 -6.39
C GLY A 64 -25.76 -16.30 -5.35
N LYS A 65 -24.53 -16.07 -4.87
CA LYS A 65 -23.90 -16.87 -3.80
C LYS A 65 -23.70 -16.02 -2.54
N ASP A 66 -23.68 -16.70 -1.38
CA ASP A 66 -23.53 -16.05 -0.06
C ASP A 66 -22.10 -16.05 0.49
N GLN A 67 -21.21 -16.82 -0.14
CA GLN A 67 -19.85 -16.99 0.31
C GLN A 67 -18.91 -17.35 -0.82
N CYS A 68 -17.63 -17.01 -0.67
CA CYS A 68 -16.56 -17.44 -1.55
C CYS A 68 -15.34 -17.92 -0.76
N LYS A 69 -14.53 -18.75 -1.42
CA LYS A 69 -13.24 -19.23 -0.91
C LYS A 69 -12.15 -18.95 -1.95
N VAL A 70 -11.02 -18.46 -1.47
CA VAL A 70 -9.77 -18.38 -2.21
C VAL A 70 -8.73 -19.13 -1.40
N TYR A 71 -8.04 -20.07 -2.03
CA TYR A 71 -6.97 -20.85 -1.41
C TYR A 71 -5.77 -20.83 -2.32
N LEU A 72 -4.58 -20.65 -1.76
CA LEU A 72 -3.34 -20.59 -2.51
C LEU A 72 -2.23 -21.34 -1.77
N ASP A 73 -1.55 -22.22 -2.50
CA ASP A 73 -0.32 -22.90 -2.08
C ASP A 73 0.89 -22.22 -2.72
N PHE A 74 1.94 -22.01 -1.93
CA PHE A 74 3.18 -21.42 -2.39
C PHE A 74 4.39 -22.05 -1.71
N GLU A 75 5.56 -21.77 -2.26
CA GLU A 75 6.86 -22.13 -1.72
C GLU A 75 7.73 -20.88 -1.60
N LYS A 76 8.29 -20.70 -0.41
CA LYS A 76 9.21 -19.62 -0.06
C LYS A 76 10.43 -20.23 0.61
N ASN A 77 11.60 -20.08 -0.01
CA ASN A 77 12.87 -20.62 0.49
C ASN A 77 12.77 -22.11 0.85
N GLU A 78 12.24 -22.92 -0.08
CA GLU A 78 12.00 -24.37 0.07
C GLU A 78 10.95 -24.76 1.13
N ILE A 79 10.31 -23.79 1.77
CA ILE A 79 9.26 -24.00 2.75
C ILE A 79 7.90 -23.83 2.08
N GLU A 80 7.07 -24.86 2.17
CA GLU A 80 5.68 -24.80 1.72
C GLU A 80 4.81 -23.97 2.68
N GLY A 81 3.89 -23.21 2.10
CA GLY A 81 2.90 -22.44 2.83
C GLY A 81 1.58 -22.40 2.10
N SER A 82 0.50 -22.21 2.85
CA SER A 82 -0.83 -22.02 2.30
C SER A 82 -1.56 -20.86 2.96
N ILE A 83 -2.33 -20.13 2.17
CA ILE A 83 -3.19 -19.03 2.62
C ILE A 83 -4.61 -19.28 2.12
N GLU A 84 -5.57 -19.26 3.04
CA GLU A 84 -6.99 -19.43 2.74
C GLU A 84 -7.78 -18.20 3.18
N PHE A 85 -8.56 -17.63 2.26
CA PHE A 85 -9.59 -16.64 2.53
C PHE A 85 -10.96 -17.27 2.39
N TYR A 86 -11.78 -17.07 3.43
CA TYR A 86 -13.18 -17.41 3.41
C TYR A 86 -14.01 -16.17 3.73
N ILE A 87 -14.82 -15.76 2.76
CA ILE A 87 -15.60 -14.52 2.82
C ILE A 87 -17.07 -14.91 2.77
N LYS A 88 -17.83 -14.49 3.78
CA LYS A 88 -19.29 -14.62 3.85
C LYS A 88 -19.91 -13.23 3.77
N ARG A 89 -21.03 -13.11 3.05
CA ARG A 89 -21.77 -11.86 2.94
C ARG A 89 -22.08 -11.30 4.33
N ASN A 90 -21.73 -10.03 4.53
CA ASN A 90 -22.04 -9.28 5.75
C ASN A 90 -21.47 -9.89 7.03
N GLN A 91 -20.46 -10.75 6.92
CA GLN A 91 -19.76 -11.33 8.07
C GLN A 91 -18.28 -10.98 8.04
N LYS A 92 -17.63 -11.10 9.20
CA LYS A 92 -16.17 -11.00 9.28
C LYS A 92 -15.56 -12.13 8.44
N LYS A 93 -14.67 -11.75 7.51
CA LYS A 93 -13.84 -12.70 6.77
C LYS A 93 -13.04 -13.58 7.73
N GLN A 94 -12.82 -14.82 7.35
CA GLN A 94 -11.96 -15.75 8.04
C GLN A 94 -10.74 -16.01 7.18
N ILE A 95 -9.56 -16.00 7.80
CA ILE A 95 -8.31 -16.21 7.11
C ILE A 95 -7.55 -17.30 7.85
N LYS A 96 -6.92 -18.20 7.09
CA LYS A 96 -6.05 -19.23 7.64
C LYS A 96 -4.68 -19.18 6.97
N ILE A 97 -3.64 -19.43 7.75
CA ILE A 97 -2.28 -19.68 7.27
C ILE A 97 -1.91 -21.09 7.69
N ASN A 98 -1.53 -21.95 6.75
CA ASN A 98 -1.19 -23.36 7.01
C ASN A 98 -2.30 -24.09 7.79
N GLY A 99 -3.56 -23.83 7.43
CA GLY A 99 -4.74 -24.39 8.10
C GLY A 99 -5.11 -23.75 9.45
N ILE A 100 -4.24 -22.91 10.03
CA ILE A 100 -4.48 -22.25 11.32
C ILE A 100 -5.17 -20.90 11.11
N LYS A 101 -6.30 -20.70 11.78
CA LYS A 101 -7.05 -19.44 11.72
C LYS A 101 -6.24 -18.31 12.38
N ILE A 102 -6.13 -17.19 11.68
CA ILE A 102 -5.49 -15.97 12.20
C ILE A 102 -6.52 -14.92 12.62
N GLU A 103 -6.15 -14.12 13.63
CA GLU A 103 -6.95 -13.02 14.16
C GLU A 103 -6.66 -11.69 13.42
N LYS A 104 -5.40 -11.46 13.05
CA LYS A 104 -4.93 -10.19 12.50
C LYS A 104 -4.55 -10.36 11.04
N ILE A 105 -5.13 -9.53 10.16
CA ILE A 105 -4.78 -9.52 8.73
C ILE A 105 -3.28 -9.26 8.47
N GLY A 106 -2.60 -8.55 9.39
CA GLY A 106 -1.18 -8.27 9.31
C GLY A 106 -0.31 -9.53 9.34
N ASP A 107 -0.80 -10.65 9.88
CA ASP A 107 -0.04 -11.91 9.99
C ASP A 107 0.24 -12.56 8.62
N ILE A 108 -0.47 -12.10 7.57
CA ILE A 108 -0.30 -12.54 6.17
C ILE A 108 0.86 -11.79 5.51
N LEU A 109 1.15 -10.56 5.94
CA LEU A 109 2.10 -9.70 5.27
C LEU A 109 3.51 -10.30 5.32
N GLY A 110 4.17 -10.34 4.16
CA GLY A 110 5.50 -10.93 3.99
C GLY A 110 5.52 -12.47 3.93
N LYS A 111 4.36 -13.16 4.04
CA LYS A 111 4.29 -14.61 3.81
C LYS A 111 4.43 -14.94 2.32
N LEU A 112 3.65 -14.24 1.50
CA LEU A 112 3.75 -14.25 0.04
C LEU A 112 3.96 -12.81 -0.42
N ASN A 113 5.13 -12.50 -0.99
CA ASN A 113 5.41 -11.18 -1.55
C ASN A 113 5.02 -11.17 -3.03
N THR A 114 4.24 -10.17 -3.45
CA THR A 114 3.81 -10.03 -4.85
C THR A 114 3.97 -8.60 -5.34
N VAL A 115 4.40 -8.47 -6.59
CA VAL A 115 4.36 -7.22 -7.36
C VAL A 115 3.33 -7.40 -8.45
N ILE A 116 2.35 -6.50 -8.50
CA ILE A 116 1.33 -6.51 -9.55
C ILE A 116 1.50 -5.32 -10.48
N PHE A 117 1.48 -5.60 -11.78
CA PHE A 117 1.35 -4.61 -12.83
C PHE A 117 -0.08 -4.63 -13.36
N SER A 118 -0.81 -3.54 -13.20
CA SER A 118 -2.21 -3.40 -13.63
C SER A 118 -2.40 -2.07 -14.36
N PRO A 119 -3.26 -1.98 -15.39
CA PRO A 119 -3.61 -0.71 -16.03
C PRO A 119 -4.10 0.35 -15.03
N ASP A 120 -4.79 -0.06 -13.97
CA ASP A 120 -5.28 0.83 -12.91
C ASP A 120 -4.15 1.51 -12.12
N HIS A 121 -2.92 0.99 -12.16
CA HIS A 121 -1.78 1.59 -11.48
C HIS A 121 -1.30 2.89 -12.13
N LEU A 122 -1.79 3.26 -13.32
CA LEU A 122 -1.57 4.61 -13.86
C LEU A 122 -2.11 5.71 -12.92
N LYS A 123 -3.03 5.37 -12.02
CA LYS A 123 -3.51 6.28 -10.97
C LYS A 123 -2.41 6.73 -10.01
N ILE A 124 -1.37 5.93 -9.80
CA ILE A 124 -0.20 6.30 -8.99
C ILE A 124 0.45 7.57 -9.56
N ILE A 125 0.56 7.67 -10.88
CA ILE A 125 1.12 8.84 -11.56
C ILE A 125 0.10 9.96 -11.76
N LYS A 126 -1.13 9.61 -12.16
CA LYS A 126 -2.15 10.59 -12.62
C LYS A 126 -3.04 11.16 -11.53
N GLU A 127 -3.38 10.37 -10.53
CA GLU A 127 -4.34 10.77 -9.51
C GLU A 127 -3.67 11.49 -8.33
N GLY A 128 -4.42 11.72 -7.26
CA GLY A 128 -3.97 12.48 -6.11
C GLY A 128 -2.99 11.72 -5.19
N PRO A 129 -2.42 12.42 -4.20
CA PRO A 129 -1.49 11.88 -3.22
C PRO A 129 -1.95 10.59 -2.53
N SER A 130 -3.27 10.39 -2.41
CA SER A 130 -3.82 9.20 -1.76
C SER A 130 -3.43 7.90 -2.46
N GLU A 131 -3.35 7.88 -3.79
CA GLU A 131 -3.01 6.67 -4.52
C GLU A 131 -1.53 6.33 -4.33
N ARG A 132 -0.66 7.34 -4.33
CA ARG A 132 0.77 7.17 -4.07
C ARG A 132 1.07 6.75 -2.63
N ARG A 133 0.33 7.27 -1.65
CA ARG A 133 0.43 6.79 -0.26
C ARG A 133 -0.03 5.35 -0.11
N LYS A 134 -1.18 4.98 -0.67
CA LYS A 134 -1.64 3.57 -0.66
C LYS A 134 -0.60 2.64 -1.29
N PHE A 135 0.02 3.12 -2.37
CA PHE A 135 1.06 2.41 -3.09
C PHE A 135 2.31 2.15 -2.23
N ILE A 136 2.96 3.20 -1.70
CA ILE A 136 4.14 3.04 -0.83
C ILE A 136 3.80 2.29 0.46
N ASP A 137 2.59 2.50 1.01
CA ASP A 137 2.12 1.79 2.20
C ASP A 137 2.00 0.28 1.95
N ALA A 138 1.56 -0.13 0.76
CA ALA A 138 1.42 -1.54 0.40
C ALA A 138 2.80 -2.22 0.28
N ILE A 139 3.78 -1.57 -0.35
CA ILE A 139 5.14 -2.11 -0.48
C ILE A 139 5.79 -2.27 0.90
N LEU A 140 5.84 -1.17 1.66
CA LEU A 140 6.51 -1.16 2.96
C LEU A 140 5.85 -2.11 3.95
N SER A 141 4.52 -2.28 3.89
CA SER A 141 3.82 -3.25 4.73
C SER A 141 4.15 -4.70 4.37
N GLN A 142 4.41 -5.01 3.10
CA GLN A 142 4.83 -6.34 2.67
C GLN A 142 6.28 -6.65 3.08
N ALA A 143 7.15 -5.65 3.02
CA ALA A 143 8.57 -5.80 3.36
C ALA A 143 8.80 -5.80 4.88
N ARG A 144 8.09 -4.94 5.63
CA ARG A 144 8.36 -4.64 7.04
C ARG A 144 7.08 -4.66 7.88
N VAL A 145 6.89 -5.73 8.66
CA VAL A 145 5.71 -5.88 9.56
C VAL A 145 5.59 -4.73 10.56
N ARG A 146 6.71 -4.20 11.06
CA ARG A 146 6.73 -3.04 11.97
C ARG A 146 6.16 -1.77 11.31
N TYR A 147 6.42 -1.56 10.02
CA TYR A 147 5.83 -0.44 9.28
C TYR A 147 4.30 -0.56 9.27
N PHE A 148 3.78 -1.75 8.94
CA PHE A 148 2.34 -1.99 8.95
C PHE A 148 1.72 -1.73 10.32
N TYR A 149 2.36 -2.18 11.39
CA TYR A 149 1.91 -1.90 12.76
C TYR A 149 1.82 -0.40 13.03
N ASN A 150 2.89 0.35 12.73
CA ASN A 150 2.92 1.80 12.92
C ASN A 150 1.83 2.49 12.08
N LEU A 151 1.62 2.07 10.84
CA LEU A 151 0.57 2.60 9.96
C LEU A 151 -0.83 2.39 10.55
N ILE A 152 -1.14 1.19 11.04
CA ILE A 152 -2.46 0.90 11.63
C ILE A 152 -2.69 1.70 12.92
N GLN A 153 -1.70 1.80 13.80
CA GLN A 153 -1.83 2.61 15.02
C GLN A 153 -1.99 4.09 14.67
N TYR A 154 -1.18 4.60 13.74
CA TYR A 154 -1.27 5.97 13.26
C TYR A 154 -2.65 6.31 12.71
N LEU A 155 -3.21 5.47 11.83
CA LEU A 155 -4.54 5.71 11.25
C LEU A 155 -5.65 5.66 12.31
N LYS A 156 -5.52 4.78 13.31
CA LYS A 156 -6.47 4.69 14.43
C LYS A 156 -6.44 5.97 15.28
N ILE A 157 -5.25 6.41 15.68
CA ILE A 157 -5.05 7.63 16.48
C ILE A 157 -5.51 8.87 15.70
N LEU A 158 -5.16 8.96 14.41
CA LEU A 158 -5.60 10.03 13.52
C LEU A 158 -7.14 10.10 13.46
N GLY A 159 -7.81 8.95 13.36
CA GLY A 159 -9.28 8.89 13.39
C GLY A 159 -9.88 9.39 14.70
N GLN A 160 -9.31 8.95 15.83
CA GLN A 160 -9.74 9.39 17.17
C GLN A 160 -9.53 10.89 17.35
N ARG A 161 -8.35 11.41 17.00
CA ARG A 161 -8.04 12.85 17.02
C ARG A 161 -8.99 13.65 16.15
N ASN A 162 -9.26 13.24 14.91
CA ASN A 162 -10.19 13.93 14.02
C ASN A 162 -11.64 13.90 14.54
N SER A 163 -12.06 12.81 15.20
CA SER A 163 -13.37 12.73 15.86
C SER A 163 -13.48 13.74 17.00
N LEU A 164 -12.40 13.94 17.77
CA LEU A 164 -12.36 14.94 18.83
C LEU A 164 -12.39 16.36 18.24
N LEU A 165 -11.53 16.65 17.26
CA LEU A 165 -11.49 17.97 16.61
C LEU A 165 -12.83 18.38 15.97
N SER A 166 -13.60 17.43 15.46
CA SER A 166 -14.89 17.71 14.82
C SER A 166 -16.06 17.85 15.81
N SER A 167 -15.95 17.30 17.02
CA SER A 167 -17.01 17.31 18.04
C SER A 167 -17.00 18.54 18.94
N ASP A 168 -15.83 19.12 19.23
CA ASP A 168 -15.73 20.30 20.11
C ASP A 168 -15.44 21.59 19.33
N LYS A 169 -16.52 22.20 18.83
CA LYS A 169 -16.46 23.57 18.29
C LYS A 169 -16.47 24.66 19.39
N LYS A 170 -16.57 24.31 20.68
CA LYS A 170 -16.78 25.26 21.79
C LYS A 170 -15.65 25.29 22.84
N GLY A 171 -14.62 24.47 22.70
CA GLY A 171 -13.23 24.75 23.11
C GLY A 171 -12.89 24.64 24.60
N GLY A 172 -13.51 23.74 25.35
CA GLY A 172 -13.33 23.69 26.82
C GLY A 172 -12.54 22.49 27.33
N GLU A 173 -13.00 21.29 27.00
CA GLU A 173 -12.50 20.04 27.62
C GLU A 173 -11.57 19.23 26.69
N ILE A 174 -11.64 19.43 25.37
CA ILE A 174 -10.89 18.62 24.40
C ILE A 174 -9.38 18.93 24.40
N GLU A 175 -8.99 20.19 24.60
CA GLU A 175 -7.59 20.62 24.47
C GLU A 175 -6.65 19.86 25.42
N ARG A 176 -7.13 19.51 26.63
CA ARG A 176 -6.35 18.76 27.65
C ARG A 176 -6.08 17.30 27.27
N THR A 177 -6.82 16.74 26.31
CA THR A 177 -6.60 15.35 25.85
C THR A 177 -5.81 15.28 24.55
N LEU A 178 -5.73 16.39 23.80
CA LEU A 178 -5.02 16.46 22.52
C LEU A 178 -3.54 16.13 22.66
N ASP A 179 -2.90 16.50 23.77
CA ASP A 179 -1.47 16.24 23.99
C ASP A 179 -1.12 14.74 23.99
N ILE A 180 -2.01 13.90 24.51
CA ILE A 180 -1.83 12.43 24.53
C ILE A 180 -1.89 11.89 23.10
N TRP A 181 -2.88 12.33 22.32
CA TRP A 181 -3.02 11.91 20.92
C TRP A 181 -1.88 12.43 20.06
N ASP A 182 -1.45 13.67 20.29
CA ASP A 182 -0.36 14.31 19.57
C ASP A 182 0.95 13.55 19.81
N ALA A 183 1.27 13.18 21.05
CA ALA A 183 2.46 12.38 21.36
C ALA A 183 2.49 11.05 20.58
N GLN A 184 1.38 10.30 20.56
CA GLN A 184 1.31 9.04 19.82
C GLN A 184 1.30 9.25 18.30
N LEU A 185 0.64 10.32 17.82
CA LEU A 185 0.60 10.68 16.40
C LEU A 185 2.00 11.01 15.88
N ILE A 186 2.79 11.72 16.69
CA ILE A 186 4.19 12.05 16.41
C ILE A 186 5.03 10.77 16.41
N GLU A 187 4.92 9.94 17.45
CA GLU A 187 5.69 8.69 17.55
C GLU A 187 5.49 7.78 16.33
N TYR A 188 4.26 7.37 16.05
CA TYR A 188 3.98 6.47 14.93
C TYR A 188 4.20 7.17 13.58
N GLY A 189 3.84 8.45 13.49
CA GLY A 189 3.99 9.21 12.26
C GLY A 189 5.45 9.38 11.85
N SER A 190 6.34 9.74 12.78
CA SER A 190 7.78 9.88 12.49
C SER A 190 8.41 8.57 12.03
N ASN A 191 7.99 7.42 12.61
CA ASN A 191 8.42 6.11 12.14
C ASN A 191 7.95 5.80 10.70
N ILE A 192 6.73 6.21 10.32
CA ILE A 192 6.26 6.06 8.94
C ILE A 192 7.06 6.95 7.99
N MET A 193 7.32 8.20 8.38
CA MET A 193 8.00 9.18 7.54
C MET A 193 9.46 8.78 7.25
N ILE A 194 10.20 8.29 8.24
CA ILE A 194 11.58 7.85 8.04
C ILE A 194 11.65 6.62 7.12
N GLU A 195 10.73 5.67 7.28
CA GLU A 195 10.67 4.47 6.44
C GLU A 195 10.33 4.79 4.99
N ARG A 196 9.39 5.73 4.76
CA ARG A 196 9.07 6.23 3.42
C ARG A 196 10.23 6.97 2.78
N PHE A 197 10.92 7.83 3.53
CA PHE A 197 12.11 8.52 3.06
C PHE A 197 13.21 7.54 2.67
N ASN A 198 13.49 6.55 3.52
CA ASN A 198 14.49 5.53 3.26
C ASN A 198 14.15 4.71 2.00
N PHE A 199 12.91 4.24 1.89
CA PHE A 199 12.45 3.53 0.69
C PHE A 199 12.70 4.33 -0.58
N VAL A 200 12.25 5.60 -0.62
CA VAL A 200 12.42 6.45 -1.80
C VAL A 200 13.90 6.66 -2.13
N ASN A 201 14.75 6.87 -1.13
CA ASN A 201 16.19 7.01 -1.37
C ASN A 201 16.86 5.72 -1.86
N THR A 202 16.39 4.56 -1.42
CA THR A 202 16.89 3.27 -1.91
C THR A 202 16.53 3.06 -3.37
N ILE A 203 15.30 3.42 -3.79
CA ILE A 203 14.83 3.08 -5.14
C ILE A 203 15.02 4.17 -6.19
N LYS A 204 15.20 5.44 -5.81
CA LYS A 204 15.19 6.58 -6.76
C LYS A 204 16.21 6.43 -7.89
N ASP A 205 17.41 5.93 -7.60
CA ASP A 205 18.48 5.77 -8.60
C ASP A 205 18.17 4.61 -9.54
N CYS A 206 17.63 3.51 -8.99
CA CYS A 206 17.14 2.37 -9.78
C CYS A 206 16.01 2.80 -10.72
N VAL A 207 15.02 3.54 -10.22
CA VAL A 207 13.90 4.09 -11.01
C VAL A 207 14.41 4.99 -12.14
N ASN A 208 15.37 5.87 -11.84
CA ASN A 208 15.96 6.75 -12.83
C ASN A 208 16.69 5.97 -13.92
N ASN A 209 17.55 5.01 -13.53
CA ASN A 209 18.32 4.19 -14.47
C ASN A 209 17.39 3.41 -15.41
N ILE A 210 16.36 2.74 -14.87
CA ILE A 210 15.40 1.99 -15.70
C ILE A 210 14.63 2.93 -16.64
N ASN A 211 14.21 4.11 -16.17
CA ASN A 211 13.52 5.07 -17.05
C ASN A 211 14.44 5.61 -18.15
N ASN A 212 15.71 5.84 -17.82
CA ASN A 212 16.70 6.31 -18.78
C ASN A 212 16.90 5.27 -19.91
N GLU A 213 16.98 3.99 -19.56
CA GLU A 213 17.03 2.89 -20.54
C GLU A 213 15.76 2.82 -21.40
N LEU A 214 14.58 2.85 -20.78
CA LEU A 214 13.29 2.79 -21.49
C LEU A 214 13.03 3.99 -22.41
N SER A 215 13.56 5.15 -22.07
CA SER A 215 13.42 6.39 -22.87
C SER A 215 14.52 6.56 -23.93
N GLY A 216 15.50 5.65 -23.98
CA GLY A 216 16.65 5.74 -24.89
C GLY A 216 17.57 6.92 -24.56
N GLY A 217 17.80 7.21 -23.28
CA GLY A 217 18.74 8.24 -22.83
C GLY A 217 18.17 9.65 -22.73
N LYS A 218 16.87 9.85 -22.95
CA LYS A 218 16.28 11.19 -23.20
C LYS A 218 15.65 11.83 -21.96
N GLU A 219 15.39 11.02 -20.94
CA GLU A 219 14.58 11.39 -19.80
C GLU A 219 15.22 10.94 -18.49
N GLU A 220 15.45 11.93 -17.61
CA GLU A 220 15.84 11.71 -16.22
C GLU A 220 14.59 11.78 -15.35
N LEU A 221 14.25 10.65 -14.72
CA LEU A 221 13.09 10.53 -13.85
C LEU A 221 13.51 10.70 -12.40
N LEU A 222 13.02 11.75 -11.77
CA LEU A 222 13.25 12.04 -10.37
C LEU A 222 12.08 11.56 -9.52
N LEU A 223 12.40 10.82 -8.46
CA LEU A 223 11.46 10.36 -7.44
C LEU A 223 11.81 11.01 -6.10
N GLU A 224 10.84 11.74 -5.53
CA GLU A 224 11.04 12.52 -4.30
C GLU A 224 9.94 12.24 -3.28
N TYR A 225 10.34 11.99 -2.03
CA TYR A 225 9.43 12.02 -0.90
C TYR A 225 9.30 13.45 -0.39
N ARG A 226 8.07 13.97 -0.38
CA ARG A 226 7.73 15.33 0.05
C ARG A 226 6.83 15.27 1.29
N PRO A 227 7.40 15.36 2.50
CA PRO A 227 6.61 15.40 3.71
C PRO A 227 5.71 16.64 3.73
N SER A 228 4.64 16.56 4.52
CA SER A 228 3.69 17.67 4.69
C SER A 228 4.28 18.92 5.34
N PHE A 229 5.48 18.85 5.91
CA PHE A 229 6.23 19.97 6.49
C PHE A 229 7.72 19.81 6.19
N TYR A 230 8.48 20.91 6.20
CA TYR A 230 9.89 20.90 5.83
C TYR A 230 10.74 20.14 6.87
N ILE A 231 11.57 19.22 6.41
CA ILE A 231 12.52 18.45 7.22
C ILE A 231 13.89 18.61 6.57
N LYS A 232 14.85 19.16 7.33
CA LYS A 232 16.22 19.36 6.86
C LYS A 232 17.01 18.06 6.87
N ASP A 233 17.09 17.43 8.05
CA ASP A 233 17.89 16.23 8.29
C ASP A 233 16.97 15.06 8.65
N TYR A 234 16.93 14.03 7.81
CA TYR A 234 16.06 12.87 8.01
C TYR A 234 16.69 11.86 8.97
N ASN A 235 16.56 12.14 10.27
CA ASN A 235 16.75 11.16 11.34
C ASN A 235 15.54 11.20 12.27
N LEU A 236 15.28 10.08 12.96
CA LEU A 236 14.05 9.91 13.73
C LEU A 236 13.83 11.03 14.77
N ASN A 237 14.88 11.41 15.51
CA ASN A 237 14.80 12.44 16.54
C ASN A 237 14.46 13.82 15.96
N ASN A 238 15.09 14.18 14.84
CA ASN A 238 14.82 15.45 14.17
C ASN A 238 13.40 15.48 13.58
N ILE A 239 12.96 14.39 12.96
CA ILE A 239 11.59 14.26 12.45
C ILE A 239 10.59 14.41 13.60
N GLN A 240 10.79 13.73 14.73
CA GLN A 240 9.90 13.85 15.90
C GLN A 240 9.86 15.28 16.45
N SER A 241 11.00 15.94 16.59
CA SER A 241 11.07 17.32 17.10
C SER A 241 10.34 18.31 16.19
N ILE A 242 10.61 18.27 14.88
CA ILE A 242 9.97 19.15 13.90
C ILE A 242 8.48 18.86 13.81
N TYR A 243 8.10 17.58 13.80
CA TYR A 243 6.70 17.18 13.71
C TYR A 243 5.91 17.62 14.96
N GLY A 244 6.50 17.51 16.15
CA GLY A 244 5.92 18.01 17.39
C GLY A 244 5.61 19.51 17.33
N LYS A 245 6.60 20.32 16.96
CA LYS A 245 6.40 21.77 16.77
C LYS A 245 5.32 22.08 15.73
N THR A 246 5.34 21.35 14.60
CA THR A 246 4.37 21.53 13.52
C THR A 246 2.93 21.22 13.97
N ILE A 247 2.75 20.18 14.79
CA ILE A 247 1.43 19.81 15.34
C ILE A 247 0.95 20.84 16.35
N GLU A 248 1.83 21.33 17.23
CA GLU A 248 1.53 22.35 18.22
C GLU A 248 1.11 23.68 17.55
N GLU A 249 1.94 24.19 16.64
CA GLU A 249 1.65 25.41 15.87
C GLU A 249 0.41 25.26 14.97
N GLY A 250 0.18 24.06 14.45
CA GLY A 250 -0.96 23.72 13.60
C GLY A 250 -2.28 23.54 14.35
N ARG A 251 -2.26 23.36 15.67
CA ARG A 251 -3.43 23.00 16.49
C ARG A 251 -4.62 23.96 16.32
N PRO A 252 -4.46 25.30 16.33
CA PRO A 252 -5.60 26.22 16.14
C PRO A 252 -6.26 26.06 14.75
N LYS A 253 -5.48 25.74 13.72
CA LYS A 253 -5.99 25.47 12.37
C LYS A 253 -6.74 24.14 12.30
N ASP A 254 -6.21 23.12 12.97
CA ASP A 254 -6.82 21.79 13.05
C ASP A 254 -8.18 21.83 13.78
N ILE A 255 -8.26 22.54 14.91
CA ILE A 255 -9.52 22.75 15.68
C ILE A 255 -10.57 23.42 14.80
N ARG A 256 -10.22 24.55 14.18
CA ARG A 256 -11.13 25.29 13.30
C ARG A 256 -11.62 24.48 12.10
N ARG A 257 -10.78 23.60 11.55
CA ARG A 257 -11.14 22.75 10.39
C ARG A 257 -11.78 21.42 10.79
N GLY A 258 -11.75 21.05 12.07
CA GLY A 258 -12.18 19.75 12.55
C GLY A 258 -11.37 18.58 11.99
N ASN A 259 -10.12 18.81 11.57
CA ASN A 259 -9.26 17.78 10.99
C ASN A 259 -7.77 18.04 11.22
N THR A 260 -6.99 16.97 11.20
CA THR A 260 -5.53 17.04 11.24
C THR A 260 -4.97 17.44 9.88
N ASN A 261 -4.13 18.46 9.83
CA ASN A 261 -3.55 18.99 8.59
C ASN A 261 -2.08 18.61 8.36
N TRP A 262 -1.41 17.99 9.32
CA TRP A 262 0.03 17.67 9.26
C TRP A 262 0.31 16.22 9.64
N GLY A 263 1.31 15.62 8.99
CA GLY A 263 1.75 14.24 9.22
C GLY A 263 1.65 13.33 7.99
N PRO A 264 2.04 12.05 8.12
CA PRO A 264 2.21 11.16 6.98
C PRO A 264 0.95 10.85 6.16
N HIS A 265 -0.24 11.09 6.69
CA HIS A 265 -1.48 11.03 5.90
C HIS A 265 -1.62 12.17 4.88
N ARG A 266 -0.75 13.19 4.93
CA ARG A 266 -0.73 14.36 4.04
C ARG A 266 0.49 14.43 3.14
N ASP A 267 1.52 13.61 3.40
CA ASP A 267 2.73 13.57 2.59
C ASP A 267 2.46 13.19 1.14
N GLU A 268 3.41 13.51 0.28
CA GLU A 268 3.37 13.28 -1.15
C GLU A 268 4.61 12.50 -1.62
N LEU A 269 4.42 11.71 -2.67
CA LEU A 269 5.48 11.14 -3.48
C LEU A 269 5.43 11.84 -4.84
N ASN A 270 6.51 12.51 -5.23
CA ASN A 270 6.53 13.27 -6.49
C ASN A 270 7.37 12.56 -7.54
N PHE A 271 6.84 12.53 -8.76
CA PHE A 271 7.55 12.07 -9.96
C PHE A 271 7.71 13.26 -10.90
N SER A 272 8.95 13.57 -11.31
CA SER A 272 9.22 14.65 -12.25
C SER A 272 10.25 14.26 -13.31
N ILE A 273 10.12 14.86 -14.49
CA ILE A 273 11.10 14.76 -15.57
C ILE A 273 11.50 16.19 -15.94
N LYS A 274 12.81 16.49 -15.95
CA LYS A 274 13.35 17.83 -16.26
C LYS A 274 12.67 18.94 -15.42
N GLY A 275 12.47 18.67 -14.13
CA GLY A 275 11.85 19.60 -13.18
C GLY A 275 10.33 19.77 -13.31
N LYS A 276 9.66 19.07 -14.25
CA LYS A 276 8.21 19.15 -14.44
C LYS A 276 7.52 17.92 -13.85
N GLU A 277 6.49 18.14 -13.04
CA GLU A 277 5.71 17.05 -12.44
C GLU A 277 4.94 16.25 -13.50
N LEU A 278 5.12 14.92 -13.48
CA LEU A 278 4.52 14.02 -14.46
C LEU A 278 2.99 14.00 -14.42
N ARG A 279 2.41 14.23 -13.23
CA ARG A 279 0.97 14.28 -13.04
C ARG A 279 0.32 15.37 -13.91
N ASN A 280 0.94 16.54 -13.96
CA ASN A 280 0.37 17.73 -14.59
C ASN A 280 0.89 17.93 -16.02
N PHE A 281 2.14 17.57 -16.28
CA PHE A 281 2.84 17.93 -17.53
C PHE A 281 3.40 16.74 -18.31
N GLY A 282 3.33 15.52 -17.75
CA GLY A 282 3.85 14.32 -18.40
C GLY A 282 2.96 13.85 -19.56
N SER A 283 3.58 13.47 -20.67
CA SER A 283 2.87 12.79 -21.77
C SER A 283 2.37 11.41 -21.34
N GLN A 284 1.42 10.84 -22.08
CA GLN A 284 0.93 9.48 -21.79
C GLN A 284 2.05 8.42 -21.86
N GLY A 285 3.02 8.60 -22.77
CA GLY A 285 4.19 7.72 -22.86
C GLY A 285 5.06 7.83 -21.61
N GLN A 286 5.40 9.06 -21.21
CA GLN A 286 6.20 9.33 -20.01
C GLN A 286 5.56 8.77 -18.74
N GLN A 287 4.24 8.94 -18.59
CA GLN A 287 3.52 8.41 -17.43
C GLN A 287 3.55 6.88 -17.37
N ARG A 288 3.51 6.21 -18.52
CA ARG A 288 3.61 4.74 -18.61
C ARG A 288 5.02 4.25 -18.34
N SER A 289 6.04 4.89 -18.94
CA SER A 289 7.45 4.55 -18.70
C SER A 289 7.81 4.75 -17.23
N ALA A 290 7.42 5.87 -16.64
CA ALA A 290 7.67 6.13 -15.22
C ALA A 290 7.01 5.10 -14.30
N LEU A 291 5.74 4.72 -14.57
CA LEU A 291 5.08 3.65 -13.83
C LEU A 291 5.81 2.30 -14.00
N LEU A 292 6.28 1.99 -15.20
CA LEU A 292 7.00 0.74 -15.46
C LEU A 292 8.34 0.72 -14.70
N SER A 293 9.11 1.80 -14.76
CA SER A 293 10.38 1.93 -14.03
C SER A 293 10.18 1.79 -12.52
N GLU A 294 9.15 2.43 -12.01
CA GLU A 294 8.72 2.35 -10.61
C GLU A 294 8.41 0.90 -10.20
N LYS A 295 7.59 0.19 -10.99
CA LYS A 295 7.20 -1.21 -10.72
C LYS A 295 8.36 -2.21 -10.79
N LEU A 296 9.31 -1.96 -11.69
CA LEU A 296 10.53 -2.76 -11.80
C LEU A 296 11.45 -2.51 -10.59
N ALA A 297 11.61 -1.25 -10.17
CA ALA A 297 12.36 -0.92 -8.96
C ALA A 297 11.70 -1.47 -7.68
N GLU A 298 10.37 -1.48 -7.58
CA GLU A 298 9.63 -2.17 -6.51
C GLU A 298 10.04 -3.65 -6.41
N THR A 299 10.21 -4.33 -7.55
CA THR A 299 10.61 -5.74 -7.59
C THR A 299 12.02 -5.94 -7.05
N VAL A 300 12.95 -5.04 -7.39
CA VAL A 300 14.31 -5.06 -6.86
C VAL A 300 14.30 -4.84 -5.35
N PHE A 301 13.59 -3.81 -4.87
CA PHE A 301 13.49 -3.49 -3.45
C PHE A 301 12.92 -4.66 -2.63
N ILE A 302 11.82 -5.28 -3.08
CA ILE A 302 11.23 -6.41 -2.37
C ILE A 302 12.22 -7.58 -2.31
N LYS A 303 12.90 -7.89 -3.43
CA LYS A 303 13.89 -8.96 -3.49
C LYS A 303 15.04 -8.75 -2.50
N GLU A 304 15.55 -7.52 -2.40
CA GLU A 304 16.62 -7.16 -1.46
C GLU A 304 16.18 -7.25 0.00
N GLU A 305 14.99 -6.76 0.33
CA GLU A 305 14.48 -6.74 1.70
C GLU A 305 14.03 -8.12 2.20
N THR A 306 13.47 -8.96 1.33
CA THR A 306 12.90 -10.26 1.73
C THR A 306 13.77 -11.46 1.37
N GLY A 307 14.85 -11.25 0.60
CA GLY A 307 15.78 -12.30 0.19
C GLY A 307 15.16 -13.36 -0.72
N THR A 308 14.12 -13.00 -1.50
CA THR A 308 13.25 -13.94 -2.23
C THR A 308 12.96 -13.57 -3.66
#